data_AF-A0A961CUE2-F1
#
_entry.id   AF-A0A961CUE2-F1
#
_cell.length_a   1.000
_cell.length_b   1.000
_cell.length_c   1.000
_cell.angle_alpha   90.00
_cell.angle_beta   90.00
_cell.angle_gamma   90.00
#
_symmetry.space_group_name_H-M   'P 1'
#
loop_
_entity.id
_entity.type
_entity.pdbx_description
1 polymer ?
#
loop_
_entity_poly.entity_id
_entity_poly.type
_entity_poly.pdbx_seq_one_letter_code
_entity_poly.pdbx_strand_id
1 'polypeptide(L)'
;MGAGPLDAVVSAFIADVGDALADAAGDLDGVDPDRFHDDVTVEAFNLTVAMIDADQRHTDEELDALIDAFGPRLTDSQLIHATPETLRGSSLVADHRRWLEVDSELFTILVESDSRRGTTGADRYYE
;
A
#
# COMPACT_ATOMS: atom_id res chain seq x y z
N MET A 1 13.28 5.50 16.58
CA MET A 1 13.32 4.16 15.95
C MET A 1 13.65 4.37 14.50
N GLY A 2 14.69 3.71 13.99
CA GLY A 2 15.00 3.78 12.55
C GLY A 2 13.95 3.00 11.78
N ALA A 3 13.63 3.47 10.57
CA ALA A 3 12.75 2.77 9.64
C ALA A 3 13.10 1.28 9.56
N GLY A 4 12.17 0.42 9.96
CA GLY A 4 12.30 -1.02 9.78
C GLY A 4 12.32 -1.39 8.30
N PRO A 5 12.71 -2.63 7.94
CA PRO A 5 12.75 -3.05 6.54
C PRO A 5 11.41 -2.89 5.82
N LEU A 6 10.29 -3.12 6.50
CA LEU A 6 8.96 -2.89 5.95
C LEU A 6 8.69 -1.42 5.65
N ASP A 7 9.03 -0.51 6.57
CA ASP A 7 8.86 0.94 6.39
C ASP A 7 9.63 1.47 5.16
N ALA A 8 10.84 0.95 4.94
CA ALA A 8 11.65 1.31 3.78
C ALA A 8 11.00 0.85 2.46
N VAL A 9 10.52 -0.40 2.39
CA VAL A 9 9.86 -0.95 1.20
C VAL A 9 8.53 -0.23 0.92
N VAL A 10 7.73 0.01 1.96
CA VAL A 10 6.47 0.77 1.85
C VAL A 10 6.71 2.19 1.35
N SER A 11 7.76 2.85 1.84
CA SER A 11 8.13 4.19 1.37
C SER A 11 8.54 4.21 -0.09
N ALA A 12 9.32 3.23 -0.54
CA ALA A 12 9.73 3.10 -1.93
C ALA A 12 8.52 2.85 -2.83
N PHE A 13 7.68 1.87 -2.48
CA PHE A 13 6.45 1.58 -3.22
C PHE A 13 5.53 2.79 -3.35
N ILE A 14 5.29 3.53 -2.25
CA ILE A 14 4.44 4.72 -2.29
C ILE A 14 5.02 5.80 -3.21
N ALA A 15 6.33 6.02 -3.16
CA ALA A 15 6.99 6.99 -4.02
C ALA A 15 6.93 6.56 -5.49
N ASP A 16 7.37 5.34 -5.82
CA ASP A 16 7.49 4.87 -7.19
C ASP A 16 6.13 4.74 -7.89
N VAL A 17 5.12 4.19 -7.22
CA VAL A 17 3.77 4.06 -7.78
C VAL A 17 3.04 5.40 -7.79
N GLY A 18 3.23 6.22 -6.77
CA GLY A 18 2.68 7.58 -6.71
C GLY A 18 3.18 8.46 -7.85
N ASP A 19 4.49 8.44 -8.11
CA ASP A 19 5.11 9.17 -9.23
C ASP A 19 4.59 8.65 -10.58
N ALA A 20 4.48 7.33 -10.74
CA ALA A 20 3.94 6.73 -11.97
C ALA A 20 2.47 7.12 -12.22
N LEU A 21 1.65 7.22 -11.17
CA LEU A 21 0.26 7.68 -11.25
C LEU A 21 0.16 9.17 -11.54
N ALA A 22 1.02 9.99 -10.93
CA ALA A 22 1.10 11.42 -11.22
C ALA A 22 1.50 11.68 -12.68
N ASP A 23 2.48 10.94 -13.19
CA ASP A 23 2.88 10.96 -14.59
C ASP A 23 1.71 10.53 -15.48
N ALA A 24 1.02 9.43 -15.15
CA ALA A 24 -0.17 8.97 -15.85
C ALA A 24 -1.30 10.03 -15.86
N ALA A 25 -1.44 10.81 -14.80
CA ALA A 25 -2.45 11.84 -14.68
C ALA A 25 -2.07 13.20 -15.29
N GLY A 26 -0.82 13.42 -15.72
CA GLY A 26 -0.29 14.73 -16.13
C GLY A 26 -1.04 15.49 -17.24
N ASP A 27 -1.98 14.85 -17.95
CA ASP A 27 -2.82 15.47 -18.98
C ASP A 27 -4.29 15.67 -18.54
N LEU A 28 -4.67 15.22 -17.34
CA LEU A 28 -6.03 15.26 -16.83
C LEU A 28 -6.22 16.49 -15.94
N ASP A 29 -6.92 17.50 -16.44
CA ASP A 29 -7.28 18.69 -15.67
C ASP A 29 -8.07 18.32 -14.41
N GLY A 30 -7.61 18.82 -13.25
CA GLY A 30 -8.31 18.69 -11.97
C GLY A 30 -7.94 17.46 -11.13
N VAL A 31 -6.91 16.71 -11.51
CA VAL A 31 -6.36 15.63 -10.67
C VAL A 31 -5.36 16.22 -9.67
N ASP A 32 -5.56 15.90 -8.40
CA ASP A 32 -4.66 16.28 -7.30
C ASP A 32 -3.61 15.17 -7.09
N PRO A 33 -2.31 15.42 -7.35
CA PRO A 33 -1.27 14.42 -7.13
C PRO A 33 -1.18 13.94 -5.68
N ASP A 34 -1.51 14.78 -4.70
CA ASP A 34 -1.48 14.41 -3.28
C ASP A 34 -2.51 13.30 -2.98
N ARG A 35 -3.60 13.23 -3.76
CA ARG A 35 -4.59 12.16 -3.65
C ARG A 35 -4.02 10.79 -4.01
N PHE A 36 -3.10 10.72 -4.99
CA PHE A 36 -2.47 9.44 -5.34
C PHE A 36 -1.58 8.93 -4.23
N HIS A 37 -0.91 9.81 -3.51
CA HIS A 37 -0.11 9.40 -2.35
C HIS A 37 -0.98 8.69 -1.30
N ASP A 38 -2.15 9.23 -0.98
CA ASP A 38 -3.09 8.62 -0.04
C ASP A 38 -3.66 7.30 -0.57
N ASP A 39 -4.11 7.27 -1.83
CA ASP A 39 -4.66 6.06 -2.46
C ASP A 39 -3.61 4.93 -2.52
N VAL A 40 -2.35 5.25 -2.86
CA VAL A 40 -1.24 4.29 -2.88
C VAL A 40 -0.84 3.85 -1.47
N THR A 41 -0.93 4.74 -0.47
CA THR A 41 -0.70 4.37 0.93
C THR A 41 -1.71 3.32 1.42
N VAL A 42 -2.98 3.49 1.06
CA VAL A 42 -4.05 2.51 1.36
C VAL A 42 -3.82 1.20 0.62
N GLU A 43 -3.41 1.26 -0.65
CA GLU A 43 -3.06 0.06 -1.42
C GLU A 43 -1.89 -0.71 -0.78
N ALA A 44 -0.81 -0.01 -0.44
CA ALA A 44 0.36 -0.59 0.22
C ALA A 44 -0.02 -1.25 1.55
N PHE A 45 -0.92 -0.62 2.32
CA PHE A 45 -1.45 -1.17 3.55
C PHE A 45 -2.21 -2.48 3.28
N ASN A 46 -3.15 -2.47 2.33
CA ASN A 46 -3.94 -3.65 2.01
C ASN A 46 -3.09 -4.82 1.52
N LEU A 47 -2.11 -4.55 0.64
CA LEU A 47 -1.16 -5.57 0.18
C LEU A 47 -0.35 -6.14 1.34
N THR A 48 0.18 -5.28 2.22
CA THR A 48 0.99 -5.73 3.37
C THR A 48 0.18 -6.62 4.30
N VAL A 49 -1.03 -6.19 4.66
CA VAL A 49 -1.92 -6.97 5.54
C VAL A 49 -2.29 -8.29 4.89
N ALA A 50 -2.57 -8.31 3.58
CA ALA A 50 -2.93 -9.53 2.87
C ALA A 50 -1.76 -10.52 2.79
N MET A 51 -0.53 -10.02 2.65
CA MET A 51 0.68 -10.82 2.69
C MET A 51 0.95 -11.41 4.08
N ILE A 52 0.75 -10.63 5.15
CA ILE A 52 0.83 -11.11 6.54
C ILE A 52 -0.24 -12.19 6.80
N ASP A 53 -1.45 -12.02 6.26
CA ASP A 53 -2.54 -12.97 6.44
C ASP A 53 -2.40 -14.24 5.57
N ALA A 54 -1.56 -14.23 4.54
CA ALA A 54 -1.43 -15.32 3.58
C ALA A 54 -1.09 -16.67 4.26
N ASP A 55 -0.27 -16.66 5.30
CA ASP A 55 0.12 -17.86 6.06
C ASP A 55 -0.64 -18.03 7.40
N GLN A 56 -1.49 -17.06 7.76
CA GLN A 56 -2.33 -17.00 8.97
C GLN A 56 -1.54 -17.09 10.30
N ARG A 57 -0.25 -16.75 10.34
CA ARG A 57 0.54 -16.77 11.59
C ARG A 57 0.41 -15.50 12.42
N HIS A 58 0.44 -14.35 11.75
CA HIS A 58 0.33 -13.01 12.37
C HIS A 58 1.27 -12.83 13.58
N THR A 59 2.56 -13.07 13.36
CA THR A 59 3.58 -12.99 14.41
C THR A 59 3.66 -11.59 15.04
N ASP A 60 4.16 -11.49 16.28
CA ASP A 60 4.40 -10.19 16.92
C ASP A 60 5.27 -9.28 16.04
N GLU A 61 6.33 -9.85 15.44
CA GLU A 61 7.29 -9.13 14.58
C GLU A 61 6.63 -8.54 13.32
N GLU A 62 5.74 -9.30 12.65
CA GLU A 62 5.00 -8.82 11.48
C GLU A 62 4.03 -7.70 11.83
N LEU A 63 3.31 -7.85 12.95
CA LEU A 63 2.31 -6.88 13.38
C LEU A 63 2.93 -5.60 13.95
N ASP A 64 4.04 -5.70 14.68
CA ASP A 64 4.81 -4.54 15.12
C ASP A 64 5.38 -3.79 13.91
N ALA A 65 5.92 -4.50 12.91
CA ALA A 65 6.40 -3.88 11.68
C ALA A 65 5.27 -3.15 10.93
N LEU A 66 4.06 -3.75 10.87
CA LEU A 66 2.88 -3.13 10.26
C LEU A 66 2.49 -1.83 11.00
N ILE A 67 2.48 -1.85 12.34
CA ILE A 67 2.18 -0.67 13.17
C ILE A 67 3.22 0.43 12.94
N ASP A 68 4.50 0.08 12.96
CA ASP A 68 5.59 1.03 12.76
C ASP A 68 5.54 1.67 11.36
N ALA A 69 5.28 0.86 10.32
CA ALA A 69 5.24 1.31 8.94
C ALA A 69 3.96 2.10 8.60
N PHE A 70 2.80 1.77 9.15
CA PHE A 70 1.54 2.40 8.72
C PHE A 70 0.90 3.31 9.76
N GLY A 71 1.21 3.15 11.05
CA GLY A 71 0.67 4.00 12.12
C GLY A 71 0.88 5.50 11.88
N PRO A 72 2.10 5.95 11.50
CA PRO A 72 2.34 7.37 11.18
C PRO A 72 1.74 7.84 9.85
N ARG A 73 1.46 6.93 8.91
CA ARG A 73 0.95 7.25 7.56
C ARG A 73 -0.58 7.32 7.52
N LEU A 74 -1.24 6.46 8.30
CA LEU A 74 -2.70 6.38 8.39
C LEU A 74 -3.18 7.09 9.67
N THR A 75 -3.00 8.41 9.74
CA THR A 75 -3.24 9.19 10.97
C THR A 75 -4.71 9.20 11.43
N ASP A 76 -5.65 8.99 10.51
CA ASP A 76 -7.08 8.84 10.83
C ASP A 76 -7.44 7.44 11.37
N SER A 77 -6.48 6.50 11.35
CA SER A 77 -6.66 5.15 11.87
C SER A 77 -6.23 5.06 13.35
N GLN A 78 -6.77 4.05 14.06
CA GLN A 78 -6.30 3.72 15.41
C GLN A 78 -5.00 2.88 15.40
N LEU A 79 -4.36 2.69 14.24
CA LEU A 79 -3.24 1.77 14.07
C LEU A 79 -2.02 2.17 14.90
N ILE A 80 -1.74 3.47 15.02
CA ILE A 80 -0.63 4.00 15.85
C ILE A 80 -0.78 3.69 17.35
N HIS A 81 -1.98 3.31 17.79
CA HIS A 81 -2.27 2.91 19.17
C HIS A 81 -2.52 1.40 19.30
N ALA A 82 -2.40 0.65 18.21
CA ALA A 82 -2.60 -0.78 18.23
C ALA A 82 -1.42 -1.51 18.89
N THR A 83 -1.65 -2.76 19.26
CA THR A 83 -0.63 -3.72 19.65
C THR A 83 -0.80 -4.98 18.82
N PRO A 84 0.23 -5.84 18.70
CA PRO A 84 0.08 -7.12 18.02
C PRO A 84 -1.11 -7.94 18.52
N GLU A 85 -1.33 -7.98 19.83
CA GLU A 85 -2.48 -8.65 20.44
C GLU A 85 -3.82 -8.06 19.95
N THR A 86 -3.92 -6.72 19.90
CA THR A 86 -5.16 -6.03 19.48
C THR A 86 -5.44 -6.28 18.00
N LEU A 87 -4.40 -6.29 17.16
CA LEU A 87 -4.53 -6.54 15.72
C LEU A 87 -4.94 -7.98 15.40
N ARG A 88 -4.36 -8.97 16.11
CA ARG A 88 -4.68 -10.39 15.91
C ARG A 88 -6.14 -10.72 16.20
N GLY A 89 -6.75 -10.02 17.17
CA GLY A 89 -8.16 -10.16 17.49
C GLY A 89 -9.11 -9.35 16.59
N SER A 90 -8.57 -8.58 15.63
CA SER A 90 -9.34 -7.66 14.80
C SER A 90 -9.60 -8.22 13.40
N SER A 91 -10.66 -7.74 12.76
CA SER A 91 -10.93 -7.98 11.34
C SER A 91 -10.04 -7.15 10.41
N LEU A 92 -9.11 -6.37 10.95
CA LEU A 92 -8.19 -5.56 10.14
C LEU A 92 -7.11 -6.41 9.50
N VAL A 93 -6.75 -7.55 10.11
CA VAL A 93 -5.75 -8.49 9.56
C VAL A 93 -6.37 -9.80 9.09
N ALA A 94 -7.35 -10.33 9.83
CA ALA A 94 -7.96 -11.62 9.51
C ALA A 94 -8.73 -11.59 8.18
N ASP A 95 -8.60 -12.67 7.40
CA ASP A 95 -9.25 -12.89 6.09
C ASP A 95 -8.83 -11.90 4.98
N HIS A 96 -7.85 -11.03 5.23
CA HIS A 96 -7.42 -10.00 4.29
C HIS A 96 -6.62 -10.57 3.11
N ARG A 97 -6.14 -11.82 3.17
CA ARG A 97 -5.47 -12.50 2.05
C ARG A 97 -6.29 -12.48 0.75
N ARG A 98 -7.62 -12.35 0.85
CA ARG A 98 -8.54 -12.24 -0.28
C ARG A 98 -8.28 -11.02 -1.16
N TRP A 99 -7.62 -10.00 -0.63
CA TRP A 99 -7.19 -8.84 -1.40
C TRP A 99 -6.25 -9.24 -2.55
N LEU A 100 -5.45 -10.29 -2.38
CA LEU A 100 -4.56 -10.82 -3.42
C LEU A 100 -5.30 -11.58 -4.54
N GLU A 101 -6.61 -11.81 -4.40
CA GLU A 101 -7.44 -12.49 -5.39
C GLU A 101 -8.00 -11.53 -6.46
N VAL A 102 -7.85 -10.22 -6.27
CA VAL A 102 -8.43 -9.18 -7.13
C VAL A 102 -7.31 -8.36 -7.76
N ASP A 103 -7.45 -8.04 -9.05
CA ASP A 103 -6.55 -7.13 -9.74
C ASP A 103 -6.64 -5.72 -9.14
N SER A 104 -5.49 -5.07 -8.95
CA SER A 104 -5.43 -3.70 -8.42
C SER A 104 -6.00 -2.69 -9.43
N GLU A 105 -6.88 -1.81 -8.94
CA GLU A 105 -7.40 -0.70 -9.74
C GLU A 105 -6.28 0.29 -10.12
N LEU A 106 -5.34 0.55 -9.20
CA LEU A 106 -4.19 1.42 -9.47
C LEU A 106 -3.29 0.84 -10.56
N PHE A 107 -3.02 -0.47 -10.49
CA PHE A 107 -2.28 -1.17 -11.55
C PHE A 107 -3.01 -1.09 -12.89
N THR A 108 -4.34 -1.27 -12.89
CA THR A 108 -5.16 -1.15 -14.10
C THR A 108 -5.05 0.24 -14.73
N ILE A 109 -5.09 1.30 -13.94
CA ILE A 109 -4.91 2.69 -14.40
C ILE A 109 -3.54 2.86 -15.08
N LEU A 110 -2.47 2.34 -14.49
CA LEU A 110 -1.13 2.42 -15.05
C LEU A 110 -1.02 1.66 -16.39
N VAL A 111 -1.56 0.44 -16.46
CA VAL A 111 -1.59 -0.35 -17.71
C VAL A 111 -2.37 0.37 -18.81
N GLU A 112 -3.51 0.97 -18.48
CA GLU A 112 -4.28 1.75 -19.45
C GLU A 112 -3.51 2.99 -19.93
N SER A 113 -2.84 3.70 -19.02
CA SER A 113 -1.99 4.84 -19.36
C SER A 113 -0.85 4.44 -20.29
N ASP A 114 -0.13 3.37 -19.94
CA ASP A 114 0.98 2.82 -20.73
C ASP A 114 0.53 2.42 -22.14
N SER A 115 -0.63 1.79 -22.26
CA SER A 115 -1.19 1.42 -23.56
C SER A 115 -1.52 2.62 -24.45
N ARG A 116 -1.93 3.75 -23.84
CA ARG A 116 -2.29 4.99 -24.56
C ARG A 116 -1.06 5.82 -24.94
N ARG A 117 -0.03 5.82 -24.09
CA ARG A 117 1.14 6.71 -24.22
C ARG A 117 2.41 6.03 -24.68
N GLY A 118 2.44 4.70 -24.71
CA GLY A 118 3.64 3.92 -25.04
C GLY A 118 4.72 3.99 -23.96
N THR A 119 4.30 4.10 -22.69
CA THR A 119 5.17 4.15 -21.51
C THR A 119 5.24 2.77 -20.81
N THR A 120 5.99 2.68 -19.71
CA THR A 120 6.19 1.46 -18.89
C THR A 120 6.03 1.77 -17.39
N GLY A 121 5.13 2.70 -17.05
CA GLY A 121 4.89 3.12 -15.67
C GLY A 121 4.29 2.02 -14.80
N ALA A 122 3.57 1.05 -15.39
CA ALA A 122 2.98 -0.08 -14.68
C ALA A 122 4.04 -1.02 -14.06
N ASP A 123 5.27 -1.04 -14.58
CA ASP A 123 6.36 -1.86 -14.04
C ASP A 123 6.70 -1.47 -12.60
N ARG A 124 6.53 -0.18 -12.24
CA ARG A 124 6.79 0.35 -10.89
C ARG A 124 5.92 -0.26 -9.79
N TYR A 125 4.80 -0.88 -10.15
CA TYR A 125 3.95 -1.57 -9.19
C TYR A 125 4.58 -2.86 -8.63
N TYR A 126 5.58 -3.43 -9.32
CA TYR A 126 6.21 -4.71 -8.94
C TYR A 126 7.71 -4.62 -8.61
N GLU A 127 8.30 -3.42 -8.64
CA GLU A 127 9.70 -3.17 -8.25
C GLU A 127 9.88 -3.10 -6.73
#